data_AF-A0A948BKB0-F1
#
_entry.id   AF-A0A948BKB0-F1
#
_cell.length_a   1.000
_cell.length_b   1.000
_cell.length_c   1.000
_cell.angle_alpha   90.00
_cell.angle_beta   90.00
_cell.angle_gamma   90.00
#
_symmetry.space_group_name_H-M   'P 1'
#
loop_
_entity.id
_entity.type
_entity.pdbx_description
1 polymer ?
#
loop_
_entity_poly.entity_id
_entity_poly.type
_entity_poly.pdbx_seq_one_letter_code
_entity_poly.pdbx_strand_id
1 'polypeptide(L)'
;MRIAKLFMDQPMIAKQCAFVVGMGGYIMMAANPAWAVQAHGGIEGLVAHQIGHLLFVVGMGYLLFRLYKIEMVGPGWFEFKGFLWLILVWNFLTFSGHWLNEYVSPAKFAKVDGHTIAFYLRSLTDAFFYLTRLDHLFLVPALAFLLLALRKWRLQE
;
A
#
# COMPACT_ATOMS: atom_id res chain seq x y z
N MET A 1 -37.88 -13.17 33.86
CA MET A 1 -37.96 -13.22 32.39
C MET A 1 -39.18 -12.43 31.88
N ARG A 2 -39.19 -11.09 32.04
CA ARG A 2 -40.34 -10.23 31.67
C ARG A 2 -39.96 -8.89 31.01
N ILE A 3 -38.68 -8.67 30.71
CA ILE A 3 -38.19 -7.41 30.11
C ILE A 3 -38.06 -7.53 28.57
N ALA A 4 -37.82 -8.74 28.04
CA ALA A 4 -37.63 -8.94 26.59
C ALA A 4 -38.91 -8.81 25.75
N LYS A 5 -40.11 -8.89 26.37
CA LYS A 5 -41.39 -8.84 25.63
C LYS A 5 -41.92 -7.41 25.42
N LEU A 6 -41.39 -6.41 26.13
CA LEU A 6 -41.86 -5.02 26.00
C LEU A 6 -41.28 -4.28 24.78
N PHE A 7 -40.21 -4.78 24.18
CA PHE A 7 -39.56 -4.14 23.02
C PHE A 7 -40.08 -4.64 21.66
N MET A 8 -40.82 -5.75 21.59
CA MET A 8 -41.28 -6.33 20.32
C MET A 8 -42.64 -5.80 19.82
N ASP A 9 -43.47 -5.18 20.67
CA ASP A 9 -44.84 -4.78 20.32
C ASP A 9 -45.00 -3.28 19.99
N GLN A 10 -43.90 -2.54 19.79
CA GLN A 10 -43.95 -1.11 19.46
C GLN A 10 -43.76 -0.90 17.94
N PRO A 11 -44.84 -0.72 17.15
CA PRO A 11 -44.76 -0.59 15.69
C PRO A 11 -43.95 0.63 15.23
N MET A 12 -43.73 1.61 16.13
CA MET A 12 -42.86 2.76 15.90
C MET A 12 -41.37 2.40 15.81
N ILE A 13 -40.88 1.50 16.67
CA ILE A 13 -39.46 1.12 16.72
C ILE A 13 -39.11 0.24 15.51
N ALA A 14 -40.00 -0.71 15.15
CA ALA A 14 -39.81 -1.56 13.98
C ALA A 14 -39.75 -0.74 12.67
N LYS A 15 -40.58 0.30 12.54
CA LYS A 15 -40.56 1.22 11.38
C LYS A 15 -39.30 2.08 11.34
N GLN A 16 -38.80 2.55 12.49
CA GLN A 16 -37.55 3.30 12.57
C GLN A 16 -36.35 2.42 12.20
N CYS A 17 -36.27 1.18 12.68
CA CYS A 17 -35.23 0.23 12.28
C CYS A 17 -35.31 -0.10 10.78
N ALA A 18 -36.50 -0.35 10.24
CA ALA A 18 -36.68 -0.60 8.81
C ALA A 18 -36.30 0.62 7.95
N PHE A 19 -36.58 1.84 8.40
CA PHE A 19 -36.18 3.07 7.73
C PHE A 19 -34.65 3.26 7.75
N VAL A 20 -33.99 3.04 8.90
CA VAL A 20 -32.53 3.15 9.02
C VAL A 20 -31.81 2.08 8.21
N VAL A 21 -32.29 0.82 8.25
CA VAL A 21 -31.76 -0.28 7.43
C VAL A 21 -32.00 -0.02 5.94
N GLY A 22 -33.18 0.47 5.56
CA GLY A 22 -33.52 0.84 4.20
C GLY A 22 -32.65 1.99 3.67
N MET A 23 -32.40 3.00 4.50
CA MET A 23 -31.52 4.13 4.16
C MET A 23 -30.05 3.70 4.02
N GLY A 24 -29.57 2.84 4.92
CA GLY A 24 -28.24 2.24 4.82
C GLY A 24 -28.06 1.38 3.56
N GLY A 25 -29.08 0.57 3.22
CA GLY A 25 -29.12 -0.20 1.99
C GLY A 25 -29.13 0.67 0.74
N TYR A 26 -29.91 1.76 0.75
CA TYR A 26 -29.94 2.73 -0.35
C TYR A 26 -28.60 3.43 -0.55
N ILE A 27 -27.90 3.84 0.53
CA ILE A 27 -26.56 4.44 0.45
C ILE A 27 -25.55 3.45 -0.16
N MET A 28 -25.63 2.17 0.19
CA MET A 28 -24.75 1.13 -0.36
C MET A 28 -25.04 0.85 -1.84
N MET A 29 -26.31 0.91 -2.27
CA MET A 29 -26.70 0.72 -3.67
C MET A 29 -26.57 1.98 -4.54
N ALA A 30 -26.52 3.15 -3.93
CA ALA A 30 -26.21 4.44 -4.55
C ALA A 30 -24.71 4.77 -4.48
N ALA A 31 -23.86 3.81 -4.10
CA ALA A 31 -22.42 3.94 -4.17
C ALA A 31 -21.99 4.07 -5.64
N ASN A 32 -21.85 5.30 -6.10
CA ASN A 32 -21.10 5.57 -7.32
C ASN A 32 -19.65 5.10 -7.14
N PRO A 33 -18.94 4.73 -8.23
CA PRO A 33 -17.52 4.48 -8.15
C PRO A 33 -16.88 5.63 -7.38
N ALA A 34 -16.19 5.36 -6.28
CA ALA A 34 -15.36 6.38 -5.66
C ALA A 34 -14.14 6.51 -6.57
N TRP A 35 -14.04 7.58 -7.35
CA TRP A 35 -12.88 7.92 -8.19
C TRP A 35 -11.63 8.27 -7.34
N ALA A 36 -11.55 7.76 -6.10
CA ALA A 36 -10.48 8.01 -5.14
C ALA A 36 -9.13 7.40 -5.55
N VAL A 37 -9.13 6.46 -6.51
CA VAL A 37 -7.91 5.91 -7.12
C VAL A 37 -7.98 6.07 -8.63
N GLN A 38 -8.22 7.29 -9.13
CA GLN A 38 -7.80 7.58 -10.49
C GLN A 38 -6.27 7.55 -10.52
N ALA A 39 -5.70 6.71 -11.39
CA ALA A 39 -4.40 7.03 -11.96
C ALA A 39 -4.56 8.40 -12.62
N HIS A 40 -4.15 9.47 -11.92
CA HIS A 40 -4.15 10.80 -12.48
C HIS A 40 -3.18 10.75 -13.67
N GLY A 41 -3.75 10.68 -14.88
CA GLY A 41 -2.96 10.75 -16.10
C GLY A 41 -2.29 12.11 -16.18
N GLY A 42 -0.99 12.14 -16.45
CA GLY A 42 -0.21 13.37 -16.55
C GLY A 42 0.66 13.66 -15.33
N ILE A 43 1.23 14.85 -15.32
CA ILE A 43 2.31 15.23 -14.39
C ILE A 43 1.83 15.37 -12.93
N GLU A 44 0.58 15.76 -12.71
CA GLU A 44 0.01 15.99 -11.37
C GLU A 44 -0.04 14.68 -10.57
N GLY A 45 -0.48 13.59 -11.20
CA GLY A 45 -0.51 12.27 -10.59
C GLY A 45 0.86 11.77 -10.22
N LEU A 46 1.82 11.93 -11.13
CA LEU A 46 3.21 11.57 -10.88
C LEU A 46 3.78 12.36 -9.71
N VAL A 47 3.60 13.69 -9.68
CA VAL A 47 4.10 14.55 -8.60
C VAL A 47 3.48 14.18 -7.25
N ALA A 48 2.15 14.03 -7.18
CA ALA A 48 1.47 13.66 -5.95
C ALA A 48 1.94 12.29 -5.43
N HIS A 49 2.12 11.31 -6.34
CA HIS A 49 2.64 10.00 -6.00
C HIS A 49 4.07 10.05 -5.47
N GLN A 50 4.93 10.84 -6.10
CA GLN A 50 6.32 11.02 -5.67
C GLN A 50 6.42 11.73 -4.31
N ILE A 51 5.54 12.70 -4.03
CA ILE A 51 5.43 13.28 -2.69
C ILE A 51 5.03 12.20 -1.67
N GLY A 52 4.13 11.29 -2.03
CA GLY A 52 3.78 10.13 -1.21
C GLY A 52 4.99 9.26 -0.84
N HIS A 53 5.86 8.95 -1.82
CA HIS A 53 7.11 8.25 -1.56
C HIS A 53 8.04 9.00 -0.61
N LEU A 54 8.21 10.32 -0.79
CA LEU A 54 9.05 11.15 0.08
C LEU A 54 8.54 11.14 1.53
N LEU A 55 7.23 11.36 1.71
CA LEU A 55 6.61 11.32 3.04
C LEU A 55 6.75 9.94 3.68
N PHE A 56 6.62 8.87 2.89
CA PHE A 56 6.80 7.49 3.36
C PHE A 56 8.24 7.24 3.82
N VAL A 57 9.25 7.66 3.05
CA VAL A 57 10.67 7.54 3.43
C VAL A 57 10.96 8.30 4.72
N VAL A 58 10.45 9.53 4.85
CA VAL A 58 10.62 10.33 6.08
C VAL A 58 9.98 9.62 7.28
N GLY A 59 8.74 9.13 7.13
CA GLY A 59 8.03 8.44 8.20
C GLY A 59 8.72 7.16 8.65
N MET A 60 9.08 6.29 7.70
CA MET A 60 9.75 5.02 8.00
C MET A 60 11.18 5.23 8.51
N GLY A 61 11.91 6.21 7.95
CA GLY A 61 13.25 6.57 8.40
C GLY A 61 13.24 7.13 9.83
N TYR A 62 12.28 8.00 10.16
CA TYR A 62 12.10 8.49 11.52
C TYR A 62 11.77 7.36 12.50
N LEU A 63 10.86 6.45 12.14
CA LEU A 63 10.53 5.29 12.95
C LEU A 63 11.75 4.41 13.20
N LEU A 64 12.51 4.09 12.14
CA LEU A 64 13.74 3.32 12.24
C LEU A 64 14.78 4.00 13.15
N PHE A 65 15.01 5.30 12.96
CA PHE A 65 15.88 6.09 13.82
C PHE A 65 15.45 6.03 15.29
N ARG A 66 14.15 6.17 15.56
CA ARG A 66 13.60 6.08 16.92
C ARG A 66 13.85 4.71 17.54
N LEU A 67 13.68 3.62 16.79
CA LEU A 67 13.92 2.26 17.28
C LEU A 67 15.39 2.01 17.64
N TYR A 68 16.33 2.60 16.90
CA TYR A 68 17.74 2.55 17.25
C TYR A 68 18.05 3.41 18.48
N LYS A 69 17.49 4.62 18.56
CA LYS A 69 17.75 5.56 19.67
C LYS A 69 17.29 5.03 21.03
N ILE A 70 16.16 4.32 21.08
CA ILE A 70 15.61 3.75 22.32
C ILE A 70 16.04 2.29 22.53
N GLU A 71 16.96 1.79 21.70
CA GLU A 71 17.52 0.44 21.77
C GLU A 71 16.46 -0.65 21.92
N MET A 72 15.39 -0.60 21.11
CA MET A 72 14.34 -1.63 21.17
C MET A 72 14.95 -3.01 20.89
N VAL A 73 14.84 -3.88 21.89
CA VAL A 73 15.32 -5.26 21.89
C VAL A 73 14.20 -6.20 22.33
N GLY A 74 14.32 -7.48 21.93
CA GLY A 74 13.33 -8.52 22.22
C GLY A 74 12.77 -9.17 20.95
N PRO A 75 11.89 -10.17 21.11
CA PRO A 75 11.30 -10.89 19.99
C PRO A 75 10.56 -9.94 19.03
N GLY A 76 10.70 -10.16 17.73
CA GLY A 76 10.04 -9.38 16.67
C GLY A 76 10.75 -8.09 16.28
N TRP A 77 11.55 -7.48 17.17
CA TRP A 77 12.21 -6.21 16.88
C TRP A 77 13.31 -6.31 15.82
N PHE A 78 14.04 -7.42 15.74
CA PHE A 78 15.00 -7.66 14.66
C PHE A 78 14.30 -7.71 13.30
N GLU A 79 13.23 -8.50 13.21
CA GLU A 79 12.41 -8.61 11.99
C GLU A 79 11.79 -7.26 11.62
N PHE A 80 11.29 -6.50 12.59
CA PHE A 80 10.69 -5.20 12.32
C PHE A 80 11.71 -4.18 11.79
N LYS A 81 12.93 -4.15 12.35
CA LYS A 81 14.02 -3.32 11.81
C LYS A 81 14.40 -3.76 10.39
N GLY A 82 14.44 -5.07 10.12
CA GLY A 82 14.67 -5.60 8.78
C GLY A 82 13.58 -5.20 7.78
N PHE A 83 12.31 -5.25 8.17
CA PHE A 83 11.19 -4.72 7.39
C PHE A 83 11.40 -3.25 7.05
N LEU A 84 11.75 -2.41 8.03
CA LEU A 84 11.95 -0.98 7.81
C LEU A 84 13.11 -0.68 6.84
N TRP A 85 14.21 -1.42 6.93
CA TRP A 85 15.30 -1.29 5.96
C TRP A 85 14.88 -1.71 4.56
N LEU A 86 14.24 -2.87 4.42
CA LEU A 86 13.82 -3.39 3.11
C LEU A 86 12.75 -2.50 2.45
N ILE A 87 11.78 -2.00 3.22
CA ILE A 87 10.73 -1.13 2.67
C ILE A 87 11.27 0.25 2.28
N LEU A 88 12.30 0.75 2.98
CA LEU A 88 13.02 1.97 2.56
C LEU A 88 13.76 1.74 1.24
N VAL A 89 14.51 0.64 1.11
CA VAL A 89 15.21 0.29 -0.14
C VAL A 89 14.22 0.12 -1.29
N TRP A 90 13.11 -0.60 -1.06
CA TRP A 90 12.04 -0.74 -2.04
C TRP A 90 11.47 0.62 -2.44
N ASN A 91 11.21 1.51 -1.48
CA ASN A 91 10.63 2.81 -1.76
C ASN A 91 11.55 3.66 -2.66
N PHE A 92 12.86 3.69 -2.38
CA PHE A 92 13.83 4.38 -3.24
C PHE A 92 13.90 3.79 -4.66
N LEU A 93 13.81 2.47 -4.78
CA LEU A 93 13.81 1.78 -6.07
C LEU A 93 12.56 2.14 -6.88
N THR A 94 11.38 2.10 -6.26
CA THR A 94 10.10 2.45 -6.89
C THR A 94 10.04 3.94 -7.27
N PHE A 95 10.44 4.84 -6.37
CA PHE A 95 10.58 6.27 -6.64
C PHE A 95 11.44 6.53 -7.88
N SER A 96 12.61 5.88 -7.94
CA SER A 96 13.54 5.99 -9.06
C SER A 96 12.95 5.42 -10.35
N GLY A 97 12.23 4.29 -10.26
CA GLY A 97 11.57 3.65 -11.40
C GLY A 97 10.49 4.54 -12.02
N HIS A 98 9.69 5.21 -11.18
CA HIS A 98 8.72 6.20 -11.64
C HIS A 98 9.39 7.37 -12.35
N TRP A 99 10.49 7.88 -11.79
CA TRP A 99 11.24 8.97 -12.44
C TRP A 99 11.84 8.54 -13.78
N LEU A 100 12.51 7.38 -13.82
CA LEU A 100 13.14 6.88 -15.05
C LEU A 100 12.14 6.55 -16.15
N ASN A 101 10.93 6.13 -15.78
CA ASN A 101 9.88 5.83 -16.76
C ASN A 101 9.55 7.02 -17.68
N GLU A 102 9.74 8.25 -17.21
CA GLU A 102 9.52 9.47 -18.00
C GLU A 102 10.61 9.69 -19.07
N TYR A 103 11.81 9.12 -18.88
CA TYR A 103 12.96 9.34 -19.77
C TYR A 103 13.26 8.13 -20.67
N VAL A 104 12.72 6.95 -20.35
CA VAL A 104 12.96 5.75 -21.15
C VAL A 104 12.23 5.85 -22.48
N SER A 105 13.00 5.81 -23.57
CA SER A 105 12.44 5.84 -24.93
C SER A 105 11.50 4.63 -25.16
N PRO A 106 10.28 4.87 -25.68
CA PRO A 106 9.35 3.80 -26.04
C PRO A 106 9.94 2.80 -27.06
N ALA A 107 10.91 3.22 -27.87
CA ALA A 107 11.58 2.37 -28.86
C ALA A 107 12.43 1.24 -28.23
N LYS A 108 12.68 1.28 -26.91
CA LYS A 108 13.40 0.22 -26.19
C LYS A 108 12.50 -0.97 -25.82
N PHE A 109 11.18 -0.84 -25.97
CA PHE A 109 10.22 -1.91 -25.70
C PHE A 109 9.83 -2.62 -27.00
N ALA A 110 10.12 -3.91 -27.10
CA ALA A 110 9.60 -4.75 -28.18
C ALA A 110 8.16 -5.13 -27.86
N LYS A 111 7.23 -4.80 -28.77
CA LYS A 111 5.81 -5.12 -28.63
C LYS A 111 5.34 -6.03 -29.75
N VAL A 112 4.55 -7.04 -29.41
CA VAL A 112 3.82 -7.93 -30.33
C VAL A 112 2.35 -7.86 -29.91
N ASP A 113 1.45 -7.57 -30.86
CA ASP A 113 0.01 -7.40 -30.60
C ASP A 113 -0.32 -6.40 -29.47
N GLY A 114 0.48 -5.33 -29.35
CA GLY A 114 0.31 -4.32 -28.30
C GLY A 114 0.90 -4.70 -26.93
N HIS A 115 1.33 -5.95 -26.75
CA HIS A 115 1.93 -6.44 -25.51
C HIS A 115 3.46 -6.33 -25.54
N THR A 116 4.05 -5.81 -24.47
CA THR A 116 5.50 -5.76 -24.30
C THR A 116 6.04 -7.17 -24.04
N ILE A 117 6.90 -7.66 -24.92
CA ILE A 117 7.52 -9.00 -24.81
C ILE A 117 9.01 -8.95 -24.44
N ALA A 118 9.68 -7.83 -24.69
CA ALA A 118 11.10 -7.67 -24.35
C ALA A 118 11.47 -6.21 -24.13
N PHE A 119 12.58 -6.00 -23.44
CA PHE A 119 13.20 -4.70 -23.22
C PHE A 119 14.69 -4.78 -23.59
N TYR A 120 15.16 -3.87 -24.45
CA TYR A 120 16.54 -3.88 -24.92
C TYR A 120 17.46 -3.11 -23.96
N LEU A 121 18.38 -3.81 -23.30
CA LEU A 121 19.40 -3.19 -22.45
C LEU A 121 20.58 -2.72 -23.32
N ARG A 122 20.78 -1.39 -23.40
CA ARG A 122 21.91 -0.80 -24.15
C ARG A 122 22.83 0.05 -23.27
N SER A 123 22.45 0.31 -22.02
CA SER A 123 23.18 1.18 -21.09
C SER A 123 22.98 0.75 -19.63
N LEU A 124 23.83 1.25 -18.74
CA LEU A 124 23.66 1.05 -17.30
C LEU A 124 22.35 1.65 -16.78
N THR A 125 21.90 2.76 -17.37
CA THR A 125 20.60 3.36 -17.06
C THR A 125 19.44 2.41 -17.42
N ASP A 126 19.57 1.67 -18.52
CA ASP A 126 18.57 0.65 -18.90
C ASP A 126 18.58 -0.54 -17.94
N ALA A 127 19.76 -0.97 -17.50
CA ALA A 127 19.88 -2.02 -16.48
C ALA A 127 19.27 -1.57 -15.14
N PHE A 128 19.51 -0.32 -14.73
CA PHE A 128 18.93 0.24 -13.52
C PHE A 128 17.41 0.39 -13.65
N PHE A 129 16.91 0.89 -14.78
CA PHE A 129 15.47 0.93 -15.07
C PHE A 129 14.85 -0.47 -15.00
N TYR A 130 15.49 -1.47 -15.60
CA TYR A 130 15.03 -2.85 -15.55
C TYR A 130 15.00 -3.39 -14.10
N LEU A 131 16.02 -3.09 -13.29
CA LEU A 131 16.04 -3.43 -11.87
C LEU A 131 14.85 -2.81 -11.12
N THR A 132 14.45 -1.58 -11.46
CA THR A 132 13.26 -0.95 -10.85
C THR A 132 11.95 -1.68 -11.14
N ARG A 133 11.90 -2.54 -12.18
CA ARG A 133 10.75 -3.41 -12.49
C ARG A 133 10.74 -4.70 -11.68
N LEU A 134 11.82 -4.99 -10.96
CA LEU A 134 11.92 -6.10 -10.01
C LEU A 134 11.57 -5.62 -8.59
N ASP A 135 10.58 -4.76 -8.46
CA ASP A 135 10.11 -4.16 -7.20
C ASP A 135 9.73 -5.24 -6.15
N HIS A 136 9.19 -6.37 -6.60
CA HIS A 136 8.84 -7.51 -5.77
C HIS A 136 10.05 -8.12 -5.03
N LEU A 137 11.27 -7.93 -5.55
CA LEU A 137 12.50 -8.46 -4.94
C LEU A 137 12.73 -7.94 -3.52
N PHE A 138 12.34 -6.70 -3.23
CA PHE A 138 12.47 -6.09 -1.91
C PHE A 138 11.15 -6.05 -1.15
N LEU A 139 10.02 -5.83 -1.84
CA LEU A 139 8.71 -5.73 -1.21
C LEU A 139 8.28 -7.04 -0.54
N VAL A 140 8.43 -8.18 -1.22
CA VAL A 140 7.98 -9.48 -0.69
C VAL A 140 8.77 -9.86 0.57
N PRO A 141 10.12 -9.78 0.58
CA PRO A 141 10.89 -9.98 1.81
C PRO A 141 10.54 -8.98 2.91
N ALA A 142 10.28 -7.71 2.59
CA ALA A 142 9.88 -6.71 3.59
C ALA A 142 8.59 -7.15 4.30
N LEU A 143 7.56 -7.52 3.55
CA LEU A 143 6.28 -7.98 4.10
C LEU A 143 6.42 -9.30 4.88
N ALA A 144 7.29 -10.20 4.44
CA ALA A 144 7.61 -11.42 5.18
C ALA A 144 8.23 -11.09 6.55
N PHE A 145 9.18 -10.16 6.59
CA PHE A 145 9.77 -9.68 7.85
C PHE A 145 8.72 -9.03 8.76
N LEU A 146 7.83 -8.21 8.22
CA LEU A 146 6.72 -7.64 8.99
C LEU A 146 5.82 -8.74 9.59
N LEU A 147 5.43 -9.74 8.79
CA LEU A 147 4.61 -10.85 9.25
C LEU A 147 5.29 -11.66 10.37
N LEU A 148 6.60 -11.90 10.25
CA LEU A 148 7.38 -12.59 11.28
C LEU A 148 7.46 -11.76 12.58
N ALA A 149 7.63 -10.44 12.48
CA ALA A 149 7.60 -9.54 13.64
C ALA A 149 6.26 -9.63 14.37
N LEU A 150 5.16 -9.46 13.65
CA LEU A 150 3.80 -9.54 14.18
C LEU A 150 3.50 -10.90 14.81
N ARG A 151 3.93 -11.99 14.18
CA ARG A 151 3.78 -13.35 14.71
C ARG A 151 4.51 -13.51 16.05
N LYS A 152 5.73 -12.97 16.17
CA LYS A 152 6.50 -13.05 17.41
C LYS A 152 5.84 -12.28 18.54
N TRP A 153 5.37 -11.05 18.29
CA TRP A 153 4.65 -10.29 19.31
C TRP A 153 3.36 -10.94 19.77
N ARG A 154 2.57 -11.50 18.84
CA ARG A 154 1.34 -12.24 19.19
C ARG A 154 1.59 -13.46 20.08
N LEU A 155 2.74 -14.13 19.93
CA LEU A 155 3.08 -15.30 20.75
C LEU A 155 3.58 -14.95 22.16
N GLN A 156 3.74 -13.66 22.45
CA GLN A 156 4.13 -13.16 23.77
C GLN A 156 2.94 -12.71 24.63
N GLU A 157 1.75 -12.61 24.04
CA GLU A 157 0.46 -12.40 24.72
C GLU A 157 -0.15 -13.74 25.16
#